data_AF-A0A2N0WVS0-F1
#
_entry.id   AF-A0A2N0WVS0-F1
#
_cell.length_a   1.000
_cell.length_b   1.000
_cell.length_c   1.000
_cell.angle_alpha   90.00
_cell.angle_beta   90.00
_cell.angle_gamma   90.00
#
_symmetry.space_group_name_H-M   'P 1'
#
loop_
_entity.id
_entity.type
_entity.pdbx_description
1 polymer ?
#
loop_
_entity_poly.entity_id
_entity_poly.type
_entity_poly.pdbx_seq_one_letter_code
_entity_poly.pdbx_strand_id
1 'polypeptide(L)'
;MKRLTTLFISTLLLSPALLFASEHGHSHNHFSPTLEATGNDIISLTVCYKNGYLTDQDQEPAFKNLIKHTGATGEELGMFYMDSLGAKAEMIMSDDSSRALWSEDFCSELTATYLDENKLQQKIAQHATHHDVHHSHDHHNHDHGEHKQNRLSAEMLEEDVARGRLLSIN
;
A
#
# COMPACT_ATOMS: atom_id res chain seq x y z
N MET A 1 -9.73 -67.04 23.49
CA MET A 1 -8.36 -66.62 23.84
C MET A 1 -8.01 -65.43 22.95
N LYS A 2 -7.85 -64.23 23.53
CA LYS A 2 -7.53 -62.99 22.80
C LYS A 2 -6.01 -62.84 22.73
N ARG A 3 -5.45 -62.62 21.53
CA ARG A 3 -4.04 -62.25 21.35
C ARG A 3 -3.96 -60.73 21.20
N LEU A 4 -3.25 -60.08 22.12
CA LEU A 4 -2.81 -58.69 21.98
C LEU A 4 -1.57 -58.68 21.09
N THR A 5 -1.59 -57.88 20.04
CA THR A 5 -0.39 -57.50 19.28
C THR A 5 -0.18 -56.02 19.51
N THR A 6 0.75 -55.68 20.40
CA THR A 6 1.12 -54.29 20.69
C THR A 6 2.23 -53.88 19.72
N LEU A 7 1.96 -52.91 18.84
CA LEU A 7 2.93 -52.35 17.90
C LEU A 7 3.33 -50.97 18.43
N PHE A 8 4.55 -50.86 18.98
CA PHE A 8 5.15 -49.58 19.35
C PHE A 8 5.72 -48.92 18.08
N ILE A 9 5.06 -47.85 17.63
CA ILE A 9 5.56 -46.98 16.56
C ILE A 9 6.29 -45.82 17.25
N SER A 10 7.62 -45.88 17.27
CA SER A 10 8.46 -44.76 17.70
C SER A 10 8.51 -43.72 16.59
N THR A 11 7.85 -42.58 16.78
CA THR A 11 7.92 -41.41 15.90
C THR A 11 9.25 -40.68 16.10
N LEU A 12 10.15 -40.78 15.12
CA LEU A 12 11.33 -39.91 15.02
C LEU A 12 10.85 -38.51 14.60
N LEU A 13 10.90 -37.54 15.51
CA LEU A 13 10.70 -36.13 15.20
C LEU A 13 11.95 -35.60 14.49
N LEU A 14 11.90 -35.56 13.15
CA LEU A 14 12.87 -34.84 12.35
C LEU A 14 12.40 -33.37 12.30
N SER A 15 12.93 -32.53 13.19
CA SER A 15 12.70 -31.08 13.12
C SER A 15 13.54 -30.50 11.99
N PRO A 16 12.95 -29.91 10.92
CA PRO A 16 13.72 -29.15 9.96
C PRO A 16 14.22 -27.89 10.66
N ALA A 17 15.53 -27.67 10.67
CA ALA A 17 16.08 -26.38 11.06
C ALA A 17 15.63 -25.33 10.04
N LEU A 18 14.68 -24.48 10.42
CA LEU A 18 14.33 -23.29 9.66
C LEU A 18 15.49 -22.30 9.80
N LEU A 19 16.40 -22.33 8.83
CA LEU A 19 17.34 -21.24 8.60
C LEU A 19 16.53 -20.08 8.02
N PHE A 20 16.17 -19.13 8.87
CA PHE A 20 15.72 -17.81 8.42
C PHE A 20 16.92 -17.05 7.89
N ALA A 21 17.21 -17.21 6.59
CA ALA A 21 17.94 -16.20 5.85
C ALA A 21 16.92 -15.14 5.42
N SER A 22 16.67 -14.16 6.30
CA SER A 22 16.10 -12.88 5.87
C SER A 22 17.24 -12.09 5.23
N GLU A 23 17.56 -12.44 3.98
CA GLU A 23 18.28 -11.52 3.12
C GLU A 23 17.30 -10.39 2.81
N HIS A 24 17.49 -9.23 3.45
CA HIS A 24 16.90 -7.99 2.97
C HIS A 24 17.62 -7.62 1.68
N GLY A 25 17.28 -8.33 0.60
CA GLY A 25 17.53 -7.85 -0.74
C GLY A 25 16.66 -6.62 -0.92
N HIS A 26 17.25 -5.44 -0.94
CA HIS A 26 16.57 -4.26 -1.46
C HIS A 26 16.23 -4.55 -2.92
N SER A 27 15.00 -5.01 -3.14
CA SER A 27 14.47 -5.20 -4.48
C SER A 27 14.32 -3.82 -5.09
N HIS A 28 15.16 -3.50 -6.07
CA HIS A 28 14.95 -2.32 -6.90
C HIS A 28 13.97 -2.68 -8.02
N ASN A 29 12.77 -3.14 -7.65
CA ASN A 29 11.68 -3.25 -8.61
C ASN A 29 11.31 -1.82 -9.00
N HIS A 30 11.64 -1.45 -10.24
CA HIS A 30 11.15 -0.21 -10.81
C HIS A 30 9.72 -0.48 -11.31
N PHE A 31 8.72 0.06 -10.61
CA PHE A 31 7.33 0.00 -11.03
C PHE A 31 7.05 1.10 -12.06
N SER A 32 5.91 1.05 -12.75
CA SER A 32 5.59 2.11 -13.71
C SER A 32 5.37 3.43 -12.96
N PRO A 33 5.84 4.58 -13.49
CA PRO A 33 5.66 5.87 -12.82
C PRO A 33 4.19 6.20 -12.55
N THR A 34 3.28 5.75 -13.41
CA THR A 34 1.83 5.87 -13.21
C THR A 34 1.33 5.04 -12.05
N LEU A 35 1.82 3.81 -11.85
CA LEU A 35 1.46 2.99 -10.70
C LEU A 35 2.01 3.58 -9.40
N GLU A 36 3.29 4.00 -9.41
CA GLU A 36 3.94 4.64 -8.27
C GLU A 36 3.21 5.91 -7.81
N ALA A 37 2.77 6.74 -8.77
CA ALA A 37 1.99 7.94 -8.49
C ALA A 37 0.64 7.66 -7.79
N THR A 38 0.10 6.45 -7.92
CA THR A 38 -1.18 6.04 -7.27
C THR A 38 -0.99 5.36 -5.91
N GLY A 39 0.23 5.25 -5.38
CA GLY A 39 0.48 4.57 -4.10
C GLY A 39 -0.39 5.10 -2.94
N ASN A 40 -0.64 6.40 -2.90
CA ASN A 40 -1.50 7.02 -1.88
C ASN A 40 -2.97 6.60 -2.00
N ASP A 41 -3.47 6.52 -3.24
CA ASP A 41 -4.83 6.08 -3.52
C ASP A 41 -4.99 4.60 -3.19
N ILE A 42 -3.97 3.77 -3.47
CA ILE A 42 -3.94 2.34 -3.11
C ILE A 42 -4.00 2.16 -1.58
N ILE A 43 -3.16 2.87 -0.82
CA ILE A 43 -3.22 2.85 0.65
C ILE A 43 -4.59 3.33 1.11
N SER A 44 -5.10 4.42 0.55
CA SER A 44 -6.36 5.01 0.98
C SER A 44 -7.56 4.11 0.75
N LEU A 45 -7.68 3.48 -0.42
CA LEU A 45 -8.73 2.50 -0.69
C LEU A 45 -8.64 1.30 0.26
N THR A 46 -7.42 0.85 0.56
CA THR A 46 -7.18 -0.25 1.52
C THR A 46 -7.64 0.13 2.93
N VAL A 47 -7.30 1.34 3.39
CA VAL A 47 -7.68 1.84 4.71
C VAL A 47 -9.19 2.09 4.79
N CYS A 48 -9.80 2.64 3.74
CA CYS A 48 -11.26 2.83 3.64
C CYS A 48 -12.01 1.50 3.72
N TYR A 49 -11.51 0.45 3.05
CA TYR A 49 -12.05 -0.90 3.17
C TYR A 49 -11.94 -1.42 4.60
N LYS A 50 -10.77 -1.26 5.23
CA LYS A 50 -10.54 -1.65 6.63
C LYS A 50 -11.50 -0.94 7.60
N ASN A 51 -11.85 0.31 7.32
CA ASN A 51 -12.82 1.09 8.11
C ASN A 51 -14.28 0.72 7.85
N GLY A 52 -14.57 -0.09 6.82
CA GLY A 52 -15.93 -0.39 6.40
C GLY A 52 -16.61 0.74 5.60
N TYR A 53 -15.84 1.71 5.11
CA TYR A 53 -16.33 2.82 4.27
C TYR A 53 -16.20 2.55 2.76
N LEU A 54 -15.52 1.46 2.38
CA LEU A 54 -15.54 0.87 1.04
C LEU A 54 -16.16 -0.52 1.14
N THR A 55 -17.22 -0.78 0.37
CA THR A 55 -17.96 -2.05 0.44
C THR A 55 -17.26 -3.16 -0.35
N ASP A 56 -17.49 -4.42 -0.01
CA ASP A 56 -17.03 -5.59 -0.79
C ASP A 56 -17.45 -5.51 -2.26
N GLN A 57 -18.65 -4.98 -2.52
CA GLN A 57 -19.20 -4.82 -3.86
C GLN A 57 -18.42 -3.80 -4.69
N ASP A 58 -17.98 -2.70 -4.05
CA ASP A 58 -17.33 -1.58 -4.72
C ASP A 58 -15.80 -1.70 -4.73
N GLN A 59 -15.23 -2.51 -3.84
CA GLN A 59 -13.78 -2.73 -3.73
C GLN A 59 -13.18 -3.23 -5.05
N GLU A 60 -13.69 -4.34 -5.58
CA GLU A 60 -13.13 -4.94 -6.79
C GLU A 60 -13.26 -3.99 -8.01
N PRO A 61 -14.40 -3.35 -8.28
CA PRO A 61 -14.51 -2.32 -9.32
C PRO A 61 -13.53 -1.16 -9.14
N ALA A 62 -13.38 -0.62 -7.93
CA ALA A 62 -12.47 0.49 -7.67
C ALA A 62 -11.01 0.14 -7.98
N PHE A 63 -10.54 -1.03 -7.52
CA PHE A 63 -9.19 -1.50 -7.83
C PHE A 63 -9.01 -1.87 -9.30
N LYS A 64 -10.02 -2.43 -9.98
CA LYS A 64 -9.97 -2.67 -11.44
C LYS A 64 -9.80 -1.39 -12.23
N ASN A 65 -10.54 -0.35 -11.86
CA ASN A 65 -10.43 0.95 -12.51
C ASN A 65 -9.09 1.63 -12.22
N LEU A 66 -8.54 1.46 -11.01
CA LEU A 66 -7.19 1.90 -10.68
C LEU A 66 -6.14 1.20 -11.55
N ILE A 67 -6.20 -0.13 -11.68
CA ILE A 67 -5.31 -0.92 -12.54
C ILE A 67 -5.42 -0.46 -14.00
N LYS A 68 -6.64 -0.29 -14.51
CA LYS A 68 -6.89 0.23 -15.86
C LYS A 68 -6.29 1.63 -16.05
N HIS A 69 -6.39 2.49 -15.03
CA HIS A 69 -5.84 3.84 -15.05
C HIS A 69 -4.32 3.86 -15.05
N THR A 70 -3.67 3.02 -14.25
CA THR A 70 -2.20 2.98 -14.15
C THR A 70 -1.54 2.24 -15.31
N GLY A 71 -2.33 1.46 -16.07
CA GLY A 71 -1.83 0.56 -17.11
C GLY A 71 -1.12 -0.66 -16.54
N ALA A 72 -1.24 -0.90 -15.23
CA ALA A 72 -0.64 -2.05 -14.57
C ALA A 72 -1.47 -3.32 -14.79
N THR A 73 -0.90 -4.45 -14.43
CA THR A 73 -1.63 -5.69 -14.15
C THR A 73 -2.02 -5.79 -12.68
N GLY A 74 -2.97 -6.66 -12.35
CA GLY A 74 -3.28 -6.96 -10.95
C GLY A 74 -2.09 -7.57 -10.18
N GLU A 75 -1.23 -8.33 -10.88
CA GLU A 75 0.00 -8.88 -10.32
C GLU A 75 1.01 -7.78 -9.99
N GLU A 76 1.26 -6.84 -10.91
CA GLU A 76 2.14 -5.69 -10.66
C GLU A 76 1.64 -4.81 -9.52
N LEU A 77 0.32 -4.57 -9.43
CA LEU A 77 -0.26 -3.85 -8.30
C LEU A 77 -0.02 -4.61 -6.99
N GLY A 78 -0.23 -5.93 -6.98
CA GLY A 78 0.01 -6.76 -5.81
C GLY A 78 1.48 -6.74 -5.37
N MET A 79 2.41 -6.84 -6.32
CA MET A 79 3.85 -6.74 -6.06
C MET A 79 4.23 -5.35 -5.54
N PHE A 80 3.74 -4.29 -6.15
CA PHE A 80 3.97 -2.91 -5.69
C PHE A 80 3.44 -2.69 -4.28
N TYR A 81 2.24 -3.22 -3.99
CA TYR A 81 1.69 -3.18 -2.64
C TYR A 81 2.62 -3.88 -1.65
N MET A 82 3.02 -5.12 -1.93
CA MET A 82 3.85 -5.91 -1.00
C MET A 82 5.25 -5.31 -0.80
N ASP A 83 5.88 -4.80 -1.87
CA ASP A 83 7.27 -4.34 -1.87
C ASP A 83 7.39 -2.90 -1.33
N SER A 84 6.43 -2.02 -1.64
CA SER A 84 6.57 -0.57 -1.40
C SER A 84 5.55 0.01 -0.42
N LEU A 85 4.35 -0.57 -0.31
CA LEU A 85 3.24 0.07 0.44
C LEU A 85 2.83 -0.70 1.70
N GLY A 86 3.00 -2.01 1.73
CA GLY A 86 2.36 -2.92 2.68
C GLY A 86 2.74 -2.63 4.13
N ALA A 87 4.04 -2.39 4.40
CA ALA A 87 4.49 -2.04 5.74
C ALA A 87 3.87 -0.73 6.27
N LYS A 88 3.69 0.25 5.39
CA LYS A 88 3.07 1.54 5.73
C LYS A 88 1.56 1.39 5.93
N ALA A 89 0.90 0.67 5.02
CA ALA A 89 -0.52 0.38 5.13
C ALA A 89 -0.84 -0.37 6.44
N GLU A 90 -0.04 -1.37 6.80
CA GLU A 90 -0.20 -2.12 8.04
C GLU A 90 -0.01 -1.24 9.28
N MET A 91 1.00 -0.35 9.27
CA MET A 91 1.20 0.60 10.36
C MET A 91 -0.02 1.51 10.57
N ILE A 92 -0.61 2.03 9.49
CA ILE A 92 -1.82 2.86 9.55
C ILE A 92 -3.03 2.03 10.01
N MET A 93 -3.23 0.86 9.41
CA MET A 93 -4.40 0.01 9.68
C MET A 93 -4.40 -0.58 11.10
N SER A 94 -3.23 -0.75 11.72
CA SER A 94 -3.09 -1.28 13.09
C SER A 94 -3.26 -0.23 14.19
N ASP A 95 -3.23 1.07 13.86
CA ASP A 95 -3.42 2.16 14.82
C ASP A 95 -4.77 2.88 14.58
N ASP A 96 -5.68 2.80 15.56
CA ASP A 96 -7.02 3.37 15.44
C ASP A 96 -7.02 4.89 15.25
N SER A 97 -6.04 5.60 15.83
CA SER A 97 -5.97 7.06 15.72
C SER A 97 -5.53 7.49 14.33
N SER A 98 -4.56 6.79 13.76
CA SER A 98 -4.07 6.99 12.40
C SER A 98 -5.14 6.65 11.37
N ARG A 99 -5.84 5.53 11.59
CA ARG A 99 -6.92 5.08 10.71
C ARG A 99 -8.15 5.99 10.76
N ALA A 100 -8.40 6.66 11.89
CA ALA A 100 -9.51 7.60 12.04
C ALA A 100 -9.41 8.84 11.13
N LEU A 101 -8.22 9.13 10.57
CA LEU A 101 -8.04 10.21 9.61
C LEU A 101 -8.73 9.94 8.26
N TRP A 102 -9.01 8.68 7.93
CA TRP A 102 -9.81 8.29 6.77
C TRP A 102 -11.29 8.33 7.13
N SER A 103 -11.86 9.53 7.08
CA SER A 103 -13.29 9.76 7.33
C SER A 103 -14.17 9.08 6.28
N GLU A 104 -15.43 8.86 6.64
CA GLU A 104 -16.44 8.33 5.72
C GLU A 104 -16.58 9.22 4.46
N ASP A 105 -16.59 10.55 4.63
CA ASP A 105 -16.68 11.50 3.52
C ASP A 105 -15.49 11.37 2.56
N PHE A 106 -14.27 11.36 3.09
CA PHE A 106 -13.06 11.17 2.27
C PHE A 106 -13.11 9.86 1.50
N CYS A 107 -13.47 8.77 2.18
CA CYS A 107 -13.57 7.44 1.57
C CYS A 107 -14.65 7.37 0.50
N SER A 108 -15.80 8.03 0.71
CA SER A 108 -16.89 8.12 -0.26
C SER A 108 -16.46 8.89 -1.52
N GLU A 109 -15.79 10.02 -1.36
CA GLU A 109 -15.27 10.82 -2.49
C GLU A 109 -14.21 10.07 -3.30
N LEU A 110 -13.27 9.42 -2.61
CA LEU A 110 -12.24 8.60 -3.24
C LEU A 110 -12.85 7.43 -4.01
N THR A 111 -13.78 6.70 -3.37
CA THR A 111 -14.48 5.58 -3.99
C THR A 111 -15.27 6.04 -5.21
N ALA A 112 -16.02 7.14 -5.10
CA ALA A 112 -16.77 7.70 -6.23
C ALA A 112 -15.87 8.12 -7.39
N THR A 113 -14.64 8.56 -7.12
CA THR A 113 -13.65 8.89 -8.15
C THR A 113 -13.19 7.65 -8.90
N TYR A 114 -12.95 6.54 -8.21
CA TYR A 114 -12.51 5.29 -8.83
C TYR A 114 -13.64 4.45 -9.41
N LEU A 115 -14.89 4.67 -9.02
CA LEU A 115 -16.06 4.05 -9.65
C LEU A 115 -16.51 4.79 -10.92
N ASP A 116 -16.18 6.07 -11.07
CA ASP A 116 -16.55 6.89 -12.22
C ASP A 116 -15.32 7.17 -13.11
N GLU A 117 -15.26 6.49 -14.26
CA GLU A 117 -14.16 6.66 -15.23
C GLU A 117 -13.99 8.11 -15.68
N ASN A 118 -15.07 8.91 -15.76
CA ASN A 118 -14.96 10.31 -16.18
C ASN A 118 -14.31 11.17 -15.08
N LYS A 119 -14.65 10.94 -13.81
CA LYS A 119 -14.01 11.62 -12.68
C LYS A 119 -12.53 11.26 -12.59
N LEU A 120 -12.20 9.99 -12.81
CA LEU A 120 -10.82 9.53 -12.83
C LEU A 120 -10.01 10.23 -13.93
N GLN A 121 -10.56 10.38 -15.14
CA GLN A 121 -9.92 11.14 -16.22
C GLN A 121 -9.80 12.64 -15.91
N GLN A 122 -10.77 13.24 -15.21
CA GLN A 122 -10.67 14.62 -14.76
C GLN A 122 -9.56 14.82 -13.71
N LYS A 123 -9.42 13.89 -12.76
CA LYS A 123 -8.32 13.91 -11.78
C LYS A 123 -6.96 13.90 -12.51
N ILE A 124 -6.80 13.07 -13.53
CA ILE A 124 -5.57 13.03 -14.36
C ILE A 124 -5.32 14.37 -15.05
N ALA A 125 -6.34 14.95 -15.68
CA ALA A 125 -6.20 16.22 -16.40
C ALA A 125 -5.82 17.39 -15.49
N GLN A 126 -6.35 17.43 -14.25
CA GLN A 126 -6.01 18.44 -13.25
C GLN A 126 -4.57 18.31 -12.77
N HIS A 127 -4.09 17.07 -12.57
CA HIS A 127 -2.69 16.81 -12.24
C HIS A 127 -1.75 17.17 -13.40
N ALA A 128 -2.14 16.93 -14.65
CA ALA A 128 -1.34 17.30 -15.83
C ALA A 128 -1.15 18.82 -15.98
N THR A 129 -2.15 19.64 -15.61
CA THR A 129 -2.05 21.11 -15.71
C THR A 129 -1.15 21.76 -14.65
N HIS A 130 -0.73 21.03 -13.62
CA HIS A 130 0.17 21.55 -12.57
C HIS A 130 1.65 21.21 -12.78
N HIS A 131 2.02 20.50 -13.85
CA HIS A 131 3.41 20.15 -14.15
C HIS A 131 4.18 21.16 -15.01
N ASP A 132 3.59 22.30 -15.41
CA ASP A 132 4.24 23.33 -16.26
C ASP A 132 4.93 24.47 -15.47
N VAL A 133 5.44 24.21 -14.27
CA VAL A 133 6.24 25.21 -13.53
C VAL A 133 7.65 24.69 -13.25
N HIS A 134 8.55 25.00 -14.19
CA HIS A 134 9.99 25.21 -14.00
C HIS A 134 10.74 24.22 -13.07
N HIS A 135 11.32 23.17 -13.64
CA HIS A 135 12.45 22.48 -13.02
C HIS A 135 13.74 23.30 -13.24
N SER A 136 14.08 24.13 -12.25
CA SER A 136 15.47 24.57 -12.05
C SER A 136 16.20 23.46 -11.30
N HIS A 137 17.23 22.89 -11.92
CA HIS A 137 18.13 21.94 -11.28
C HIS A 137 19.03 22.66 -10.29
N ASP A 138 18.78 22.49 -8.98
CA ASP A 138 19.80 22.72 -7.96
C ASP A 138 20.17 21.38 -7.32
N HIS A 139 21.43 21.01 -7.54
CA HIS A 139 22.08 19.86 -6.94
C HIS A 139 22.49 20.21 -5.52
N HIS A 140 21.88 19.58 -4.49
CA HIS A 140 22.47 19.59 -3.17
C HIS A 140 22.37 18.24 -2.43
N ASN A 141 23.57 17.69 -2.22
CA ASN A 141 24.10 17.05 -1.03
C ASN A 141 23.38 15.81 -0.46
N HIS A 142 24.05 14.66 -0.61
CA HIS A 142 23.83 13.48 0.21
C HIS A 142 24.31 13.74 1.64
N ASP A 143 23.37 13.76 2.59
CA ASP A 143 23.66 13.53 4.00
C ASP A 143 23.05 12.19 4.40
N HIS A 144 23.91 11.27 4.86
CA HIS A 144 23.52 9.96 5.37
C HIS A 144 23.10 10.11 6.83
N GLY A 145 21.85 10.52 7.05
CA GLY A 145 21.25 10.69 8.37
C GLY A 145 20.32 9.54 8.74
N GLU A 146 20.82 8.64 9.57
CA GLU A 146 20.14 7.80 10.58
C GLU A 146 18.72 7.29 10.32
N HIS A 147 18.59 5.96 10.37
CA HIS A 147 17.35 5.22 10.62
C HIS A 147 16.64 5.69 11.90
N LYS A 148 15.89 6.78 11.82
CA LYS A 148 14.81 7.04 12.78
C LYS A 148 13.64 6.18 12.38
N GLN A 149 13.23 5.30 13.28
CA GLN A 149 11.94 4.64 13.19
C GLN A 149 10.87 5.72 12.98
N ASN A 150 10.31 5.73 11.77
CA ASN A 150 9.43 6.77 11.27
C ASN A 150 8.08 6.64 11.96
N ARG A 151 8.01 7.11 13.20
CA ARG A 151 6.77 7.20 13.96
C ARG A 151 5.97 8.34 13.32
N LEU A 152 5.18 8.00 12.30
CA LEU A 152 4.22 8.91 11.68
C LEU A 152 3.35 9.49 12.80
N SER A 153 3.50 10.79 13.07
CA SER A 153 2.59 11.47 14.00
C SER A 153 1.24 11.64 13.33
N ALA A 154 0.16 11.63 14.11
CA ALA A 154 -1.19 11.85 13.59
C ALA A 154 -1.30 13.19 12.83
N GLU A 155 -0.58 14.21 13.29
CA GLU A 155 -0.53 15.54 12.65
C GLU A 155 0.10 15.50 11.26
N MET A 156 1.22 14.78 11.08
CA MET A 156 1.84 14.61 9.76
C MET A 156 0.92 13.82 8.82
N LEU A 157 0.26 12.79 9.34
CA LEU A 157 -0.65 11.96 8.56
C LEU A 157 -1.89 12.74 8.11
N GLU A 158 -2.41 13.63 8.96
CA GLU A 158 -3.56 14.49 8.65
C GLU A 158 -3.20 15.53 7.57
N GLU A 159 -2.04 16.17 7.69
CA GLU A 159 -1.53 17.12 6.70
C GLU A 159 -1.29 16.43 5.33
N ASP A 160 -0.76 15.20 5.36
CA ASP A 160 -0.50 14.41 4.17
C ASP A 160 -1.78 13.92 3.50
N VAL A 161 -2.79 13.47 4.26
CA VAL A 161 -4.13 13.15 3.75
C VAL A 161 -4.74 14.40 3.11
N ALA A 162 -4.74 15.53 3.81
CA ALA A 162 -5.37 16.78 3.37
C ALA A 162 -4.74 17.36 2.09
N ARG A 163 -3.46 17.07 1.83
CA ARG A 163 -2.76 17.54 0.62
C ARG A 163 -2.70 16.50 -0.50
N GLY A 164 -3.33 15.33 -0.32
CA GLY A 164 -3.14 14.18 -1.22
C GLY A 164 -1.68 13.70 -1.29
N ARG A 165 -0.87 14.13 -0.31
CA ARG A 165 0.58 13.97 -0.20
C ARG A 165 0.95 12.91 0.81
N LEU A 166 0.17 11.85 0.96
CA LEU A 166 0.59 10.64 1.70
C LEU A 166 1.86 9.95 1.19
N LEU A 167 2.57 10.60 0.24
CA LEU A 167 3.99 10.96 0.24
C LEU A 167 4.68 10.43 -1.02
N SER A 168 5.31 11.33 -1.79
CA SER A 168 6.12 10.93 -2.94
C SER A 168 7.13 9.89 -2.49
N ILE A 169 7.18 8.77 -3.19
CA ILE A 169 8.27 7.82 -3.06
C ILE A 169 9.49 8.56 -3.63
N ASN A 170 10.33 9.09 -2.76
CA ASN A 170 11.69 9.50 -3.10
C ASN A 170 12.65 8.37 -2.71
#